data_AF-A0A2U8VNQ6-F1
#
_entry.id   AF-A0A2U8VNQ6-F1
#
_cell.length_a   1.000
_cell.length_b   1.000
_cell.length_c   1.000
_cell.angle_alpha   90.00
_cell.angle_beta   90.00
_cell.angle_gamma   90.00
#
_symmetry.space_group_name_H-M   'P 1'
#
loop_
_entity.id
_entity.type
_entity.pdbx_description
1 polymer ?
#
loop_
_entity_poly.entity_id
_entity_poly.type
_entity_poly.pdbx_seq_one_letter_code
_entity_poly.pdbx_strand_id
1 'polypeptide(L)'
;MNIIELVRLFAEPLDVAVVLTDIDLDRPGPTVLYTNPAFLRMSGYDSDEVLGRSPRMLQGPGTSREATRQIQRALRLEGRFTGFLQNYRKDGEAYLCELDVRTVRRRDGTPEAFIAFEREVVRRRGRPARGGGGRYRPIHAAALPLTENFAPLFD
;
A
#
# COMPACT_ATOMS: atom_id res chain seq x y z
N MET A 1 1.63 19.97 13.10
CA MET A 1 2.10 18.76 12.42
C MET A 1 1.17 18.48 11.26
N ASN A 2 1.69 18.40 10.04
CA ASN A 2 0.88 18.05 8.86
C ASN A 2 0.77 16.52 8.71
N ILE A 3 -0.08 16.04 7.78
CA ILE A 3 -0.33 14.60 7.60
C ILE A 3 0.93 13.82 7.17
N ILE A 4 1.81 14.44 6.37
CA ILE A 4 3.06 13.81 5.91
C ILE A 4 3.99 13.57 7.10
N GLU A 5 4.15 14.55 7.98
CA GLU A 5 4.97 14.44 9.19
C GLU A 5 4.43 13.36 10.14
N LEU A 6 3.11 13.34 10.36
CA LEU A 6 2.47 12.31 11.19
C LEU A 6 2.69 10.90 10.65
N VAL A 7 2.43 10.70 9.35
CA VAL A 7 2.61 9.40 8.69
C VAL A 7 4.07 9.01 8.69
N ARG A 8 5.00 9.94 8.45
CA ARG A 8 6.44 9.68 8.53
C ARG A 8 6.84 9.15 9.91
N LEU A 9 6.47 9.85 10.99
CA LEU A 9 6.83 9.43 12.35
C LEU A 9 6.39 8.00 12.69
N PHE A 10 5.21 7.60 12.22
CA PHE A 10 4.69 6.24 12.44
C PHE A 10 5.24 5.20 11.47
N ALA A 11 5.39 5.54 10.18
CA ALA A 11 5.67 4.58 9.12
C ALA A 11 7.16 4.34 8.88
N GLU A 12 8.03 5.28 9.26
CA GLU A 12 9.49 5.17 9.11
C GLU A 12 10.05 3.86 9.71
N PRO A 13 9.69 3.43 10.95
CA PRO A 13 10.23 2.21 11.53
C PRO A 13 9.54 0.92 11.06
N LEU A 14 8.51 0.99 10.21
CA LEU A 14 7.74 -0.19 9.82
C LEU A 14 8.41 -1.00 8.72
N ASP A 15 8.35 -2.33 8.84
CA ASP A 15 8.79 -3.27 7.80
C ASP A 15 7.73 -3.51 6.71
N VAL A 16 6.49 -3.07 6.91
CA VAL A 16 5.49 -3.02 5.85
C VAL A 16 5.73 -1.79 4.99
N ALA A 17 5.63 -1.94 3.67
CA ALA A 17 5.76 -0.81 2.76
C ALA A 17 4.56 0.13 2.93
N VAL A 18 4.83 1.42 3.08
CA VAL A 18 3.81 2.46 3.25
C VAL A 18 4.00 3.53 2.17
N VAL A 19 2.90 3.89 1.50
CA VAL A 19 2.85 4.97 0.51
C VAL A 19 1.71 5.90 0.88
N LEU A 20 1.97 7.20 0.90
CA LEU A 20 0.97 8.25 1.04
C LEU A 20 0.88 9.02 -0.27
N THR A 21 -0.33 9.21 -0.78
CA THR A 21 -0.59 9.98 -2.00
C THR A 21 -1.61 11.08 -1.77
N ASP A 22 -1.68 12.03 -2.69
CA ASP A 22 -2.85 12.90 -2.83
C ASP A 22 -4.12 12.10 -3.18
N ILE A 23 -5.25 12.80 -3.33
CA ILE A 23 -6.56 12.20 -3.61
C ILE A 23 -6.91 12.13 -5.11
N ASP A 24 -6.06 12.62 -6.00
CA ASP A 24 -6.42 12.74 -7.42
C ASP A 24 -6.24 11.41 -8.16
N LEU A 25 -7.33 10.68 -8.35
CA LEU A 25 -7.30 9.38 -9.02
C LEU A 25 -7.30 9.47 -10.54
N ASP A 26 -7.46 10.65 -11.13
CA ASP A 26 -7.44 10.83 -12.57
C ASP A 26 -6.03 10.81 -13.13
N ARG A 27 -5.88 10.36 -14.38
CA ARG A 27 -4.54 10.21 -14.96
C ARG A 27 -3.85 11.58 -15.05
N PRO A 28 -2.57 11.70 -14.63
CA PRO A 28 -1.64 10.61 -14.33
C PRO A 28 -1.67 10.05 -12.90
N GLY A 29 -2.40 10.67 -11.97
CA GLY A 29 -2.38 10.45 -10.52
C GLY A 29 -2.87 9.08 -9.99
N PRO A 30 -2.91 8.93 -8.65
CA PRO A 30 -2.57 9.92 -7.62
C PRO A 30 -1.06 10.13 -7.52
N THR A 31 -0.63 11.22 -6.87
CA THR A 31 0.78 11.62 -6.72
C THR A 31 1.33 11.20 -5.37
N VAL A 32 2.50 10.57 -5.32
CA VAL A 32 3.17 10.19 -4.07
C VAL A 32 3.68 11.43 -3.34
N LEU A 33 3.23 11.58 -2.10
CA LEU A 33 3.64 12.63 -1.16
C LEU A 33 4.69 12.11 -0.16
N TYR A 34 4.64 10.82 0.16
CA TYR A 34 5.58 10.18 1.07
C TYR A 34 5.64 8.67 0.81
N THR A 35 6.80 8.09 1.11
CA THR A 35 6.97 6.65 1.20
C THR A 35 8.03 6.31 2.25
N ASN A 36 7.92 5.13 2.87
CA ASN A 36 8.86 4.68 3.89
C ASN A 36 10.01 3.83 3.31
N PRO A 37 11.08 3.55 4.08
CA PRO A 37 12.20 2.75 3.62
C PRO A 37 11.82 1.31 3.17
N ALA A 38 10.78 0.72 3.75
CA ALA A 38 10.32 -0.62 3.37
C ALA A 38 9.78 -0.66 1.94
N PHE A 39 9.06 0.38 1.50
CA PHE A 39 8.64 0.49 0.10
C PHE A 39 9.81 0.66 -0.86
N LEU A 40 10.81 1.48 -0.51
CA LEU A 40 12.00 1.67 -1.36
C LEU A 40 12.76 0.35 -1.54
N ARG A 41 12.97 -0.40 -0.45
CA ARG A 41 13.57 -1.75 -0.51
C ARG A 41 12.74 -2.72 -1.36
N MET A 42 11.41 -2.70 -1.22
CA MET A 42 10.52 -3.58 -1.96
C MET A 42 10.46 -3.23 -3.45
N SER A 43 10.39 -1.95 -3.80
CA SER A 43 10.22 -1.51 -5.18
C SER A 43 11.54 -1.37 -5.94
N GLY A 44 12.66 -1.24 -5.23
CA GLY A 44 13.98 -0.99 -5.80
C GLY A 44 14.18 0.44 -6.32
N TYR A 45 13.25 1.36 -6.05
CA TYR A 45 13.37 2.77 -6.39
C TYR A 45 13.99 3.58 -5.25
N ASP A 46 14.65 4.67 -5.61
CA ASP A 46 15.11 5.69 -4.67
C ASP A 46 13.99 6.71 -4.37
N SER A 47 14.09 7.40 -3.23
CA SER A 47 13.02 8.29 -2.76
C SER A 47 12.71 9.43 -3.74
N ASP A 48 13.75 10.03 -4.35
CA ASP A 48 13.65 11.10 -5.34
C ASP A 48 13.06 10.65 -6.68
N GLU A 49 13.10 9.36 -6.98
CA GLU A 49 12.47 8.78 -8.17
C GLU A 49 10.98 8.51 -7.99
N VAL A 50 10.50 8.44 -6.73
CA VAL A 50 9.12 8.09 -6.38
C VAL A 50 8.31 9.34 -6.03
N LEU A 51 8.87 10.24 -5.23
CA LEU A 51 8.18 11.45 -4.78
C LEU A 51 7.73 12.29 -5.97
N GLY A 52 6.49 12.77 -5.94
CA GLY A 52 5.91 13.56 -7.03
C GLY A 52 5.49 12.75 -8.26
N ARG A 53 5.65 11.41 -8.25
CA ARG A 53 5.18 10.53 -9.33
C ARG A 53 3.96 9.73 -8.91
N SER A 54 3.31 9.08 -9.87
CA SER A 54 2.21 8.17 -9.57
C SER A 54 2.70 6.77 -9.22
N PRO A 55 2.10 6.07 -8.23
CA PRO A 55 2.36 4.65 -7.97
C PRO A 55 2.10 3.76 -9.20
N ARG A 56 1.39 4.27 -10.21
CA ARG A 56 1.23 3.62 -11.52
C ARG A 56 2.56 3.30 -12.21
N MET A 57 3.67 3.93 -11.82
CA MET A 57 5.02 3.57 -12.29
C MET A 57 5.42 2.13 -11.96
N LEU A 58 4.80 1.51 -10.94
CA LEU A 58 5.00 0.10 -10.61
C LEU A 58 4.22 -0.85 -11.53
N GLN A 59 3.36 -0.34 -12.41
CA GLN A 59 2.52 -1.16 -13.29
C GLN A 59 3.28 -1.49 -14.57
N GLY A 60 3.11 -2.70 -15.08
CA GLY A 60 3.80 -3.20 -16.27
C GLY A 60 2.93 -4.13 -17.12
N PRO A 61 3.53 -4.89 -18.05
CA PRO A 61 2.81 -5.67 -19.07
C PRO A 61 1.79 -6.66 -18.52
N GLY A 62 2.10 -7.30 -17.39
CA GLY A 62 1.23 -8.26 -16.71
C GLY A 62 0.26 -7.65 -15.69
N THR A 63 0.26 -6.33 -15.49
CA THR A 63 -0.68 -5.68 -14.57
C THR A 63 -2.08 -5.67 -15.17
N SER A 64 -3.06 -6.24 -14.45
CA SER A 64 -4.45 -6.29 -14.92
C SER A 64 -5.09 -4.90 -14.99
N ARG A 65 -5.52 -4.50 -16.20
CA ARG A 65 -6.29 -3.26 -16.43
C ARG A 65 -7.67 -3.29 -15.78
N GLU A 66 -8.22 -4.47 -15.53
CA GLU A 66 -9.49 -4.61 -14.82
C GLU A 66 -9.28 -4.37 -13.33
N ALA A 67 -8.25 -4.98 -12.74
CA ALA A 67 -7.91 -4.79 -11.33
C ALA A 67 -7.60 -3.32 -11.01
N THR A 68 -6.84 -2.63 -11.87
CA THR A 68 -6.55 -1.19 -11.68
C THR A 68 -7.80 -0.32 -11.77
N ARG A 69 -8.76 -0.66 -12.64
CA ARG A 69 -10.07 0.02 -12.70
C ARG A 69 -10.92 -0.28 -11.47
N GLN A 70 -10.85 -1.50 -10.94
CA GLN A 70 -11.53 -1.88 -9.70
C GLN A 70 -10.97 -1.10 -8.50
N ILE A 71 -9.64 -0.97 -8.38
CA ILE A 71 -8.98 -0.14 -7.36
C ILE A 71 -9.51 1.29 -7.44
N GLN A 72 -9.45 1.91 -8.63
CA GLN A 72 -9.91 3.29 -8.81
C GLN A 72 -11.38 3.45 -8.41
N ARG A 73 -12.25 2.52 -8.82
CA ARG A 73 -13.67 2.54 -8.48
C ARG A 73 -13.90 2.38 -6.97
N ALA A 74 -13.24 1.42 -6.33
CA ALA A 74 -13.37 1.16 -4.90
C ALA A 74 -12.92 2.36 -4.06
N LEU A 75 -11.81 3.01 -4.44
CA LEU A 75 -11.35 4.23 -3.77
C LEU A 75 -12.33 5.40 -3.95
N ARG A 76 -12.92 5.57 -5.14
CA ARG A 76 -13.93 6.62 -5.37
C ARG A 76 -15.23 6.39 -4.60
N LEU A 77 -15.70 5.15 -4.52
CA LEU A 77 -17.02 4.83 -3.93
C LEU A 77 -16.96 4.53 -2.44
N GLU A 78 -15.96 3.79 -1.99
CA GLU A 78 -15.87 3.25 -0.63
C GLU A 78 -14.74 3.89 0.19
N GLY A 79 -13.82 4.61 -0.45
CA GLY A 79 -12.63 5.17 0.20
C GLY A 79 -11.68 4.09 0.73
N ARG A 80 -11.77 2.86 0.21
CA ARG A 80 -10.89 1.75 0.58
C ARG A 80 -10.78 0.71 -0.54
N PHE A 81 -9.68 -0.02 -0.54
CA PHE A 81 -9.48 -1.19 -1.38
C PHE A 81 -8.58 -2.19 -0.67
N THR A 82 -8.92 -3.49 -0.75
CA THR A 82 -8.01 -4.57 -0.36
C THR A 82 -7.97 -5.59 -1.48
N GLY A 83 -6.77 -6.01 -1.89
CA GLY A 83 -6.62 -6.97 -2.97
C GLY A 83 -5.18 -7.18 -3.39
N PHE A 84 -5.02 -7.67 -4.62
CA PHE A 84 -3.70 -8.01 -5.16
C PHE A 84 -3.51 -7.37 -6.54
N LEU A 85 -2.30 -6.92 -6.81
CA LEU A 85 -1.89 -6.39 -8.10
C LEU A 85 -0.49 -6.87 -8.44
N GLN A 86 -0.27 -7.26 -9.69
CA GLN A 86 1.09 -7.52 -10.16
C GLN A 86 1.77 -6.19 -10.44
N ASN A 87 2.87 -5.94 -9.72
CA ASN A 87 3.73 -4.77 -9.85
C ASN A 87 5.10 -5.19 -10.35
N TYR A 88 5.93 -4.21 -10.68
CA TYR A 88 7.26 -4.35 -11.24
C TYR A 88 8.22 -3.46 -10.46
N ARG A 89 9.36 -4.04 -10.06
CA ARG A 89 10.46 -3.29 -9.47
C ARG A 89 11.13 -2.40 -10.52
N LYS A 90 12.03 -1.51 -10.08
CA LYS A 90 12.83 -0.64 -10.96
C LYS A 90 13.60 -1.42 -12.05
N ASP A 91 14.10 -2.59 -11.72
CA ASP A 91 14.83 -3.47 -12.65
C ASP A 91 13.92 -4.28 -13.59
N GLY A 92 12.60 -4.16 -13.45
CA GLY A 92 11.60 -4.88 -14.23
C GLY A 92 11.20 -6.25 -13.66
N GLU A 93 11.71 -6.66 -12.50
CA GLU A 93 11.26 -7.89 -11.85
C GLU A 93 9.79 -7.77 -11.43
N ALA A 94 8.96 -8.73 -11.85
CA ALA A 94 7.55 -8.77 -11.49
C ALA A 94 7.35 -9.38 -10.10
N TYR A 95 6.49 -8.76 -9.28
CA TYR A 95 6.09 -9.27 -7.98
C TYR A 95 4.58 -9.12 -7.75
N LEU A 96 4.01 -10.00 -6.94
CA LEU A 96 2.60 -9.89 -6.55
C LEU A 96 2.50 -9.06 -5.28
N CYS A 97 1.88 -7.88 -5.40
CA CYS A 97 1.66 -6.96 -4.31
C CYS A 97 0.27 -7.18 -3.70
N GLU A 98 0.21 -7.51 -2.42
CA GLU A 98 -0.99 -7.30 -1.61
C GLU A 98 -1.09 -5.81 -1.28
N LEU A 99 -2.29 -5.26 -1.41
CA LEU A 99 -2.61 -3.85 -1.21
C LEU A 99 -3.73 -3.74 -0.17
N ASP A 100 -3.53 -2.93 0.88
CA ASP A 100 -4.61 -2.36 1.70
C ASP A 100 -4.52 -0.83 1.63
N VAL A 101 -5.48 -0.22 0.94
CA VAL A 101 -5.51 1.22 0.68
C VAL A 101 -6.71 1.84 1.38
N ARG A 102 -6.50 2.93 2.10
CA ARG A 102 -7.54 3.66 2.84
C ARG A 102 -7.48 5.15 2.54
N THR A 103 -8.63 5.80 2.47
CA THR A 103 -8.74 7.26 2.47
C THR A 103 -8.48 7.79 3.87
N VAL A 104 -7.48 8.66 3.99
CA VAL A 104 -7.29 9.52 5.16
C VAL A 104 -8.19 10.73 4.99
N ARG A 105 -8.95 11.05 6.03
CA ARG A 105 -9.92 12.16 6.03
C ARG A 105 -9.53 13.19 7.08
N ARG A 106 -9.79 14.46 6.77
CA ARG A 106 -9.75 15.54 7.76
C ARG A 106 -10.84 15.33 8.81
N ARG A 107 -10.76 16.12 9.89
CA ARG A 107 -11.76 16.10 10.98
C ARG A 107 -13.19 16.40 10.50
N ASP A 108 -13.35 17.19 9.45
CA ASP A 108 -14.65 17.50 8.82
C ASP A 108 -15.17 16.40 7.87
N GLY A 109 -14.42 15.29 7.74
CA GLY A 109 -14.76 14.17 6.88
C GLY A 109 -14.31 14.31 5.42
N THR A 110 -13.73 15.44 5.01
CA THR A 110 -13.23 15.62 3.64
C THR A 110 -12.03 14.69 3.37
N PRO A 111 -11.95 14.02 2.20
CA PRO A 111 -10.77 13.27 1.79
C PRO A 111 -9.53 14.17 1.73
N GLU A 112 -8.44 13.76 2.38
CA GLU A 112 -7.17 14.50 2.38
C GLU A 112 -6.07 13.77 1.61
N ALA A 113 -6.00 12.44 1.74
CA ALA A 113 -4.97 11.61 1.12
C ALA A 113 -5.44 10.15 0.98
N PHE A 114 -4.69 9.34 0.24
CA PHE A 114 -4.74 7.87 0.38
C PHE A 114 -3.48 7.37 1.05
N ILE A 115 -3.63 6.43 1.99
CA ILE A 115 -2.52 5.66 2.56
C ILE A 115 -2.64 4.21 2.12
N ALA A 116 -1.55 3.65 1.59
CA ALA A 116 -1.46 2.27 1.16
C ALA A 116 -0.45 1.52 2.03
N PHE A 117 -0.83 0.32 2.46
CA PHE A 117 0.04 -0.68 3.05
C PHE A 117 0.25 -1.78 2.04
N GLU A 118 1.52 -2.07 1.73
CA GLU A 118 1.89 -2.95 0.63
C GLU A 118 2.78 -4.08 1.14
N ARG A 119 2.53 -5.29 0.63
CA ARG A 119 3.34 -6.48 0.94
C ARG A 119 3.56 -7.30 -0.30
N GLU A 120 4.80 -7.69 -0.55
CA GLU A 120 5.07 -8.73 -1.52
C GLU A 120 4.63 -10.08 -0.97
N VAL A 121 3.81 -10.79 -1.75
CA VAL A 121 3.27 -12.09 -1.37
C VAL A 121 3.54 -13.15 -2.43
N VAL A 122 3.63 -14.40 -1.97
CA VAL A 122 3.65 -15.57 -2.85
C VAL A 122 2.38 -16.39 -2.67
N ARG A 123 1.85 -16.90 -3.78
CA ARG A 123 0.74 -17.83 -3.76
C ARG A 123 1.20 -19.16 -3.16
N ARG A 124 0.53 -19.64 -2.12
CA ARG A 124 0.74 -21.00 -1.59
C ARG A 124 0.34 -22.03 -2.64
N ARG A 125 1.20 -23.02 -2.85
CA ARG A 125 0.86 -24.22 -3.63
C ARG A 125 0.01 -25.15 -2.75
N GLY A 126 -1.07 -25.71 -3.28
CA GLY A 126 -1.94 -26.67 -2.59
C GLY A 126 -3.37 -26.19 -2.33
N ARG A 127 -4.20 -27.06 -1.73
CA ARG A 127 -5.56 -26.71 -1.28
C ARG A 127 -5.48 -25.59 -0.23
N PRO A 128 -6.41 -24.61 -0.23
CA PRO A 128 -6.50 -23.63 0.85
C PRO A 128 -6.55 -24.37 2.20
N ALA A 129 -5.75 -23.94 3.17
CA ALA A 129 -5.83 -24.50 4.52
C ALA A 129 -7.26 -24.31 5.04
N ARG A 130 -7.81 -25.32 5.73
CA ARG A 130 -9.05 -25.14 6.49
C ARG A 130 -8.71 -24.28 7.71
N GLY A 131 -8.79 -22.96 7.55
CA GLY A 131 -8.41 -21.96 8.54
C GLY A 131 -7.89 -20.71 7.85
N GLY A 132 -8.16 -19.51 8.40
CA GLY A 132 -8.02 -18.19 7.75
C GLY A 132 -6.63 -17.79 7.20
N GLY A 133 -5.64 -18.67 7.22
CA GLY A 133 -4.39 -18.51 6.48
C GLY A 133 -4.63 -18.67 4.98
N GLY A 134 -4.96 -17.56 4.31
CA GLY A 134 -5.36 -17.50 2.92
C GLY A 134 -4.38 -18.10 1.90
N ARG A 135 -4.74 -18.01 0.62
CA ARG A 135 -3.95 -18.54 -0.52
C ARG A 135 -2.60 -17.85 -0.74
N TYR A 136 -2.27 -16.82 0.03
CA TYR A 136 -1.09 -15.98 -0.12
C TYR A 136 -0.32 -15.89 1.22
N ARG A 137 1.00 -15.75 1.16
CA ARG A 137 1.85 -15.46 2.33
C ARG A 137 2.86 -14.36 1.99
N PRO A 138 3.18 -13.45 2.93
CA PRO A 138 4.27 -12.49 2.74
C PRO A 138 5.61 -13.19 2.50
N ILE A 139 6.47 -12.60 1.65
CA ILE A 139 7.86 -13.07 1.46
C ILE A 139 8.74 -12.64 2.64
N HIS A 140 8.59 -11.40 3.07
CA HIS A 140 9.20 -10.88 4.30
C HIS A 140 8.14 -10.86 5.39
N ALA A 141 8.10 -11.93 6.19
CA ALA A 141 7.29 -11.93 7.40
C ALA A 141 7.94 -10.97 8.40
N ALA A 142 7.50 -9.71 8.44
CA ALA A 142 7.65 -8.95 9.66
C ALA A 142 6.89 -9.73 10.74
N ALA A 143 7.62 -10.33 11.67
CA ALA A 143 7.05 -10.74 12.93
C ALA A 143 6.57 -9.44 13.60
N LEU A 144 5.30 -9.07 13.41
CA LEU A 144 4.68 -8.18 14.35
C LEU A 144 4.58 -8.98 15.65
N PRO A 145 5.24 -8.58 16.75
CA PRO A 145 4.83 -9.11 18.04
C PRO A 145 3.40 -8.62 18.25
N LEU A 146 2.42 -9.46 17.96
CA LEU A 146 1.05 -9.31 18.43
C LEU A 146 1.01 -9.69 19.91
N THR A 147 1.73 -8.96 20.74
CA THR A 147 1.59 -8.99 22.18
C THR A 147 1.95 -7.61 22.70
N GLU A 148 1.01 -6.69 22.63
CA GLU A 148 0.73 -5.79 23.76
C GLU A 148 -0.62 -5.13 23.52
N ASN A 149 -1.48 -5.24 24.53
CA ASN A 149 -2.82 -4.68 24.54
C ASN A 149 -2.74 -3.17 24.31
N PHE A 150 -3.27 -2.69 23.18
CA PHE A 150 -3.66 -1.30 23.08
C PHE A 150 -4.86 -1.10 24.03
N ALA A 151 -4.58 -0.62 25.24
CA ALA A 151 -5.60 0.02 26.05
C ALA A 151 -6.15 1.23 25.26
N PRO A 152 -7.46 1.51 25.31
CA PRO A 152 -8.03 2.63 24.58
C PRO A 152 -7.43 3.93 25.11
N LEU A 153 -6.65 4.61 24.27
CA LEU A 153 -6.18 5.98 24.52
C LEU A 153 -7.26 6.97 24.11
N PHE A 154 -8.37 7.00 24.84
CA PHE A 154 -9.29 8.14 24.89
C PHE A 154 -10.01 8.12 26.25
N ASP A 155 -9.66 9.07 27.12
CA ASP A 155 -10.55 9.58 28.18
C ASP A 155 -11.47 10.67 27.59
#